data_AF-A0A8C2DNS6-F1
#
_entry.id   AF-A0A8C2DNS6-F1
#
_cell.length_a   1.000
_cell.length_b   1.000
_cell.length_c   1.000
_cell.angle_alpha   90.00
_cell.angle_beta   90.00
_cell.angle_gamma   90.00
#
_symmetry.space_group_name_H-M   'P 1'
#
loop_
_entity.id
_entity.type
_entity.pdbx_description
1 polymer ?
#
loop_
_entity_poly.entity_id
_entity_poly.type
_entity_poly.pdbx_seq_one_letter_code
_entity_poly.pdbx_strand_id
1 'polypeptide(L)'
;MAEASISCAEDQFCCPVCLDLLNVPVTIPCGHSYCMSCISDVWDQEGQKGIYKCPLCKQTFSPRPVLGKNVVIAEMVEKLMKTRLRVAGPAVHHTESGDVQCDSCTGIKQKAVKSCLECQSSYCQNHLEQHENLFRSKKHNLMDATGRLQEMICSQHDKMLEMYCHTDQQCICMMCLVDEHKNHDTVSTVVERKEKQRYFEDTQRNIQKKIQQKEKDLQEVREAVKSHKNSAQTAVEDSERIFTELIHSIEKCRSEVKQLIRDQERAAVSRAEELLEQLELELDDLRWRDAELKQLSETKDHVHFLKSLSSVSFSESTDGFTVTNHSFDDVVKSVSQLRDKLQQFSIDEAENISKRVKIVQVIQTPEYQVRGECLQYSHPMDFTAKETKPPASTSASPFAGWNSKPPASISASPFAGWKSKPPASTSASPFAGWNSNPPASTSASPFEGWKSNPPASTSASPFAGWNSNPPASTSASPFEGWKSNPPASTSASPFAGWKSNPPASTSASPFEGWKSNPPASTSASLFAGWKSKPPASTSASPFEGWNSKPPPHKPT
;
A
#
# COMPACT_ATOMS: atom_id res chain seq x y z
N MET A 1 -44.29 3.21 -35.63
CA MET A 1 -43.59 3.04 -36.92
C MET A 1 -42.72 1.81 -36.78
N ALA A 2 -42.78 0.91 -37.77
CA ALA A 2 -42.23 -0.44 -37.71
C ALA A 2 -40.69 -0.47 -37.64
N GLU A 3 -40.13 -1.20 -36.68
CA GLU A 3 -38.77 -1.72 -36.76
C GLU A 3 -38.82 -2.99 -37.61
N ALA A 4 -38.32 -2.90 -38.83
CA ALA A 4 -38.10 -4.04 -39.69
C ALA A 4 -37.04 -4.96 -39.07
N SER A 5 -37.33 -6.26 -39.07
CA SER A 5 -36.52 -7.36 -38.58
C SER A 5 -35.09 -7.35 -39.14
N ILE A 6 -34.11 -7.26 -38.24
CA ILE A 6 -32.66 -7.42 -38.53
C ILE A 6 -32.34 -8.82 -39.10
N SER A 7 -33.21 -9.82 -38.89
CA SER A 7 -33.00 -11.19 -39.38
C SER A 7 -33.10 -11.37 -40.90
N CYS A 8 -33.61 -10.39 -41.65
CA CYS A 8 -33.72 -10.47 -43.11
C CYS A 8 -32.51 -9.86 -43.85
N ALA A 9 -31.57 -9.24 -43.12
CA ALA A 9 -30.42 -8.54 -43.69
C ALA A 9 -29.13 -9.39 -43.75
N GLU A 10 -29.01 -10.49 -42.99
CA GLU A 10 -27.77 -11.29 -42.93
C GLU A 10 -27.55 -12.12 -44.21
N ASP A 11 -28.60 -12.73 -44.76
CA ASP A 11 -28.52 -13.53 -46.00
C ASP A 11 -28.11 -12.69 -47.23
N GLN A 12 -28.30 -11.37 -47.19
CA GLN A 12 -27.96 -10.46 -48.28
C GLN A 12 -26.46 -10.15 -48.39
N PHE A 13 -25.67 -10.49 -47.35
CA PHE A 13 -24.22 -10.25 -47.31
C PHE A 13 -23.41 -11.55 -47.23
N CYS A 14 -24.03 -12.69 -47.50
CA CYS A 14 -23.35 -13.98 -47.59
C CYS A 14 -22.73 -14.19 -48.97
N CYS A 15 -21.53 -14.74 -49.00
CA CYS A 15 -20.86 -15.16 -50.21
C CYS A 15 -21.53 -16.44 -50.74
N PRO A 16 -22.02 -16.47 -51.98
CA PRO A 16 -22.66 -17.66 -52.55
C PRO A 16 -21.74 -18.87 -52.77
N VAL A 17 -20.42 -18.70 -52.59
CA VAL A 17 -19.42 -19.75 -52.82
C VAL A 17 -19.07 -20.46 -51.52
N CYS A 18 -18.67 -19.70 -50.48
CA CYS A 18 -18.34 -20.28 -49.17
C CYS A 18 -19.54 -20.32 -48.20
N LEU A 19 -20.66 -19.69 -48.56
CA LEU A 19 -21.88 -19.57 -47.77
C LEU A 19 -21.71 -18.80 -46.43
N ASP A 20 -20.57 -18.14 -46.24
CA ASP A 20 -20.26 -17.28 -45.10
C ASP A 20 -20.35 -15.79 -45.45
N LEU A 21 -20.36 -14.92 -44.43
CA LEU A 21 -20.35 -13.47 -44.61
C LEU A 21 -19.15 -13.02 -45.46
N LEU A 22 -19.39 -12.08 -46.38
CA LEU A 22 -18.39 -11.63 -47.35
C LEU A 22 -17.09 -11.11 -46.68
N ASN A 23 -15.99 -11.84 -46.88
CA ASN A 23 -14.65 -11.44 -46.49
C ASN A 23 -13.92 -10.78 -47.67
N VAL A 24 -13.51 -9.52 -47.51
CA VAL A 24 -13.00 -8.65 -48.60
C VAL A 24 -13.95 -8.72 -49.82
N PRO A 25 -15.18 -8.19 -49.69
CA PRO A 25 -16.18 -8.27 -50.75
C PRO A 25 -15.70 -7.60 -52.03
N VAL A 26 -15.92 -8.27 -53.16
CA VAL A 26 -15.73 -7.72 -54.51
C VAL A 26 -17.02 -7.86 -55.29
N THR A 27 -17.36 -6.82 -56.05
CA THR A 27 -18.53 -6.82 -56.94
C THR A 27 -18.04 -6.91 -58.38
N ILE A 28 -18.42 -7.97 -59.07
CA ILE A 28 -18.05 -8.17 -60.48
C ILE A 28 -19.05 -7.44 -61.40
N PRO A 29 -18.77 -7.23 -62.70
CA PRO A 29 -19.57 -6.33 -63.54
C PRO A 29 -21.06 -6.68 -63.70
N CYS A 30 -21.48 -7.92 -63.42
CA CYS A 30 -22.90 -8.29 -63.37
C CYS A 30 -23.62 -7.88 -62.07
N GLY A 31 -22.93 -7.20 -61.14
CA GLY A 31 -23.50 -6.72 -59.87
C GLY A 31 -23.50 -7.71 -58.70
N HIS A 32 -23.08 -8.96 -58.92
CA HIS A 32 -22.99 -9.96 -57.85
C HIS A 32 -21.71 -9.81 -57.03
N SER A 33 -21.80 -10.06 -55.72
CA SER A 33 -20.69 -9.88 -54.79
C SER A 33 -20.20 -11.20 -54.18
N TYR A 34 -18.88 -11.33 -54.05
CA TYR A 34 -18.20 -12.53 -53.55
C TYR A 34 -17.03 -12.14 -52.65
N CYS A 35 -16.50 -13.08 -51.87
CA CYS A 35 -15.18 -12.91 -51.27
C CYS A 35 -14.14 -12.85 -52.40
N MET A 36 -13.17 -11.93 -52.30
CA MET A 36 -12.08 -11.78 -53.28
C MET A 36 -11.40 -13.13 -53.58
N SER A 37 -11.10 -13.92 -52.55
CA SER A 37 -10.49 -15.24 -52.70
C SER A 37 -11.42 -16.21 -53.41
N CYS A 38 -12.66 -16.35 -52.95
CA CYS A 38 -13.62 -17.31 -53.52
C CYS A 38 -13.87 -17.13 -55.02
N ILE A 39 -14.02 -15.88 -55.51
CA ILE A 39 -14.22 -15.66 -56.95
C ILE A 39 -12.92 -15.81 -57.74
N SER A 40 -11.77 -15.50 -57.14
CA SER A 40 -10.46 -15.72 -57.76
C SER A 40 -10.22 -17.21 -57.94
N ASP A 41 -10.43 -18.02 -56.90
CA ASP A 41 -10.26 -19.47 -56.92
C ASP A 41 -11.15 -20.13 -57.98
N VAL A 42 -12.42 -19.73 -58.08
CA VAL A 42 -13.34 -20.25 -59.12
C VAL A 42 -12.82 -19.91 -60.52
N TRP A 43 -12.38 -18.68 -60.75
CA TRP A 43 -11.84 -18.25 -62.04
C TRP A 43 -10.48 -18.86 -62.38
N ASP A 44 -9.67 -19.17 -61.38
CA ASP A 44 -8.36 -19.79 -61.53
C ASP A 44 -8.49 -21.30 -61.80
N GLN A 45 -9.50 -21.96 -61.22
CA GLN A 45 -9.82 -23.37 -61.50
C GLN A 45 -10.41 -23.58 -62.91
N GLU A 46 -11.26 -22.66 -63.39
CA GLU A 46 -11.89 -22.74 -64.72
C GLU A 46 -11.05 -22.10 -65.86
N GLY A 47 -9.88 -21.54 -65.53
CA GLY A 47 -9.09 -20.61 -66.36
C GLY A 47 -8.48 -21.14 -67.65
N GLN A 48 -8.62 -22.43 -67.99
CA GLN A 48 -8.04 -23.01 -69.20
C GLN A 48 -8.72 -22.60 -70.51
N LYS A 49 -9.87 -21.90 -70.48
CA LYS A 49 -10.66 -21.52 -71.68
C LYS A 49 -10.74 -20.02 -71.98
N GLY A 50 -10.10 -19.15 -71.19
CA GLY A 50 -10.10 -17.69 -71.42
C GLY A 50 -11.46 -16.98 -71.27
N ILE A 51 -12.46 -17.67 -70.70
CA ILE A 51 -13.82 -17.19 -70.48
C ILE A 51 -14.15 -17.34 -68.99
N TYR A 52 -14.43 -16.22 -68.32
CA TYR A 52 -14.71 -16.19 -66.88
C TYR A 52 -16.20 -16.06 -66.64
N LYS A 53 -16.77 -16.87 -65.75
CA LYS A 53 -18.23 -16.91 -65.51
C LYS A 53 -18.59 -16.45 -64.10
N CYS A 54 -19.69 -15.71 -63.98
CA CYS A 54 -20.31 -15.45 -62.68
C CYS A 54 -20.90 -16.75 -62.10
N PRO A 55 -20.56 -17.15 -60.86
CA PRO A 55 -21.13 -18.35 -60.23
C PRO A 55 -22.66 -18.32 -60.08
N LEU A 56 -23.26 -17.14 -59.88
CA LEU A 56 -24.71 -16.98 -59.68
C LEU A 56 -25.49 -16.93 -61.00
N CYS A 57 -25.26 -15.89 -61.81
CA CYS A 57 -26.06 -15.64 -63.02
C CYS A 57 -25.47 -16.26 -64.30
N LYS A 58 -24.30 -16.88 -64.22
CA LYS A 58 -23.58 -17.53 -65.33
C LYS A 58 -23.15 -16.60 -66.47
N GLN A 59 -23.28 -15.28 -66.31
CA GLN A 59 -22.77 -14.30 -67.28
C GLN A 59 -21.26 -14.48 -67.51
N THR A 60 -20.85 -14.45 -68.78
CA THR A 60 -19.46 -14.64 -69.22
C THR A 60 -18.73 -13.32 -69.42
N PHE A 61 -17.45 -13.28 -69.09
CA PHE A 61 -16.55 -12.13 -69.24
C PHE A 61 -15.25 -12.56 -69.94
N SER A 62 -14.81 -11.77 -70.92
CA SER A 62 -13.50 -11.88 -71.56
C SER A 62 -13.12 -10.48 -72.05
N PRO A 63 -12.02 -9.86 -71.57
CA PRO A 63 -10.99 -10.39 -70.67
C PRO A 63 -11.44 -10.54 -69.20
N ARG A 64 -10.59 -11.09 -68.32
CA ARG A 64 -10.87 -11.25 -66.88
C ARG A 64 -11.20 -9.90 -66.25
N PRO A 65 -12.34 -9.76 -65.54
CA PRO A 65 -12.63 -8.55 -64.80
C PRO A 65 -11.57 -8.28 -63.73
N VAL A 66 -11.17 -7.02 -63.59
CA VAL A 66 -10.28 -6.58 -62.50
C VAL A 66 -11.08 -6.59 -61.19
N LEU A 67 -10.57 -7.27 -60.18
CA LEU A 67 -11.21 -7.36 -58.88
C LEU A 67 -10.70 -6.25 -57.96
N GLY A 68 -11.61 -5.36 -57.56
CA GLY A 68 -11.37 -4.32 -56.55
C GLY A 68 -12.28 -4.53 -55.35
N LYS A 69 -11.76 -4.29 -54.14
CA LYS A 69 -12.55 -4.34 -52.90
C LYS A 69 -13.71 -3.34 -53.00
N ASN A 70 -14.94 -3.83 -52.84
CA ASN A 70 -16.11 -2.97 -52.69
C ASN A 70 -16.14 -2.41 -51.26
N VAL A 71 -15.69 -1.17 -51.13
CA VAL A 71 -15.56 -0.48 -49.84
C VAL A 71 -16.92 -0.31 -49.15
N VAL A 72 -17.98 -0.06 -49.92
CA VAL A 72 -19.34 0.14 -49.38
C VAL A 72 -19.87 -1.15 -48.75
N ILE A 73 -19.78 -2.27 -49.47
CA ILE A 73 -20.23 -3.58 -48.93
C ILE A 73 -19.36 -3.99 -47.74
N ALA A 74 -18.04 -3.75 -47.80
CA ALA A 74 -17.14 -4.03 -46.68
C ALA A 74 -17.52 -3.23 -45.42
N GLU A 75 -17.85 -1.95 -45.56
CA GLU A 75 -18.28 -1.10 -44.43
C GLU A 75 -19.63 -1.56 -43.85
N MET A 76 -20.57 -1.98 -44.70
CA MET A 76 -21.86 -2.52 -44.25
C MET A 76 -21.70 -3.83 -43.49
N VAL A 77 -20.85 -4.74 -43.97
CA VAL A 77 -20.48 -6.00 -43.30
C VAL A 77 -19.82 -5.72 -41.94
N GLU A 78 -18.91 -4.75 -41.86
CA GLU A 78 -18.28 -4.35 -40.59
C GLU A 78 -19.28 -3.73 -39.60
N LYS A 79 -20.21 -2.89 -40.09
CA LYS A 79 -21.28 -2.32 -39.26
C LYS A 79 -22.20 -3.41 -38.72
N LEU A 80 -22.56 -4.41 -39.53
CA LEU A 80 -23.35 -5.56 -39.10
C LEU A 80 -22.64 -6.38 -38.01
N MET A 81 -21.32 -6.61 -38.17
CA MET A 81 -20.48 -7.26 -37.16
C MET A 81 -20.34 -6.45 -35.86
N LYS A 82 -20.21 -5.12 -35.95
CA LYS A 82 -20.18 -4.22 -34.78
C LYS A 82 -21.52 -4.18 -34.04
N THR A 83 -22.64 -4.30 -34.75
CA THR A 83 -23.98 -4.40 -34.15
C THR A 83 -24.17 -5.75 -33.44
N ARG A 84 -23.65 -6.87 -33.98
CA ARG A 84 -23.59 -8.17 -33.28
C ARG A 84 -22.83 -8.09 -31.95
N LEU A 85 -21.70 -7.37 -31.92
CA LEU A 85 -20.87 -7.18 -30.72
C LEU A 85 -21.52 -6.28 -29.64
N ARG A 86 -22.57 -5.52 -29.97
CA ARG A 86 -23.31 -4.68 -29.01
C ARG A 86 -24.57 -5.33 -28.45
N VAL A 87 -25.12 -6.35 -29.11
CA VAL A 87 -26.32 -7.09 -28.66
C VAL A 87 -25.95 -8.38 -27.91
N ALA A 88 -24.75 -8.92 -28.11
CA ALA A 88 -24.19 -9.97 -27.27
C ALA A 88 -23.39 -9.37 -26.10
N GLY A 89 -24.07 -9.05 -25.00
CA GLY A 89 -23.42 -8.92 -23.69
C GLY A 89 -22.62 -10.20 -23.36
N PRO A 90 -21.62 -10.13 -22.46
CA PRO A 90 -20.61 -11.18 -22.32
C PRO A 90 -21.21 -12.45 -21.74
N ALA A 91 -21.74 -13.31 -22.60
CA ALA A 91 -21.74 -14.73 -22.35
C ALA A 91 -20.28 -15.17 -22.46
N VAL A 92 -19.64 -15.21 -21.30
CA VAL A 92 -18.50 -16.08 -21.05
C VAL A 92 -19.01 -17.49 -21.38
N HIS A 93 -18.92 -17.89 -22.65
CA HIS A 93 -18.69 -19.29 -22.93
C HIS A 93 -17.29 -19.54 -22.39
N HIS A 94 -17.26 -19.93 -21.11
CA HIS A 94 -16.27 -20.88 -20.66
C HIS A 94 -16.30 -21.97 -21.72
N THR A 95 -15.32 -21.98 -22.60
CA THR A 95 -14.87 -23.20 -23.22
C THR A 95 -14.65 -24.15 -22.05
N GLU A 96 -15.59 -25.06 -21.81
CA GLU A 96 -15.30 -26.25 -21.04
C GLU A 96 -14.10 -26.87 -21.73
N SER A 97 -12.94 -26.70 -21.09
CA SER A 97 -11.71 -27.36 -21.47
C SER A 97 -11.92 -28.86 -21.23
N GLY A 98 -12.61 -29.52 -22.16
CA GLY A 98 -13.07 -30.90 -22.01
C GLY A 98 -13.94 -31.43 -23.15
N ASP A 99 -14.44 -30.59 -24.06
CA ASP A 99 -15.30 -31.06 -25.15
C ASP A 99 -14.53 -31.84 -26.22
N VAL A 100 -14.60 -33.16 -26.11
CA VAL A 100 -14.03 -34.13 -27.05
C VAL A 100 -14.78 -34.04 -28.37
N GLN A 101 -14.04 -33.95 -29.47
CA GLN A 101 -14.62 -33.88 -30.81
C GLN A 101 -14.87 -35.28 -31.38
N CYS A 102 -15.85 -35.39 -32.26
CA CYS A 102 -16.13 -36.64 -32.96
C CYS A 102 -15.07 -36.93 -34.03
N ASP A 103 -14.55 -38.16 -34.01
CA ASP A 103 -13.47 -38.61 -34.90
C ASP A 103 -13.98 -38.99 -36.30
N SER A 104 -15.26 -39.31 -36.45
CA SER A 104 -15.87 -39.73 -37.72
C SER A 104 -16.47 -38.59 -38.55
N CYS A 105 -16.55 -37.36 -38.00
CA CYS A 105 -17.06 -36.22 -38.75
C CYS A 105 -16.09 -35.77 -39.84
N THR A 106 -16.54 -35.79 -41.10
CA THR A 106 -15.82 -35.25 -42.27
C THR A 106 -16.24 -33.79 -42.52
N GLY A 107 -15.82 -32.87 -41.65
CA GLY A 107 -16.17 -31.45 -41.74
C GLY A 107 -16.08 -30.72 -40.39
N ILE A 108 -17.08 -29.89 -40.06
CA ILE A 108 -17.23 -29.31 -38.71
C ILE A 108 -17.46 -30.45 -37.72
N LYS A 109 -16.42 -30.77 -36.94
CA LYS A 109 -16.47 -31.85 -35.94
C LYS A 109 -17.46 -31.50 -34.84
N GLN A 110 -18.46 -32.35 -34.69
CA GLN A 110 -19.46 -32.24 -33.64
C GLN A 110 -18.90 -32.72 -32.31
N LYS A 111 -19.48 -32.26 -31.19
CA LYS A 111 -19.15 -32.75 -29.85
C LYS A 111 -19.43 -34.25 -29.75
N ALA A 112 -18.46 -35.01 -29.29
CA ALA A 112 -18.61 -36.43 -29.01
C ALA A 112 -19.39 -36.62 -27.70
N VAL A 113 -20.26 -37.63 -27.70
CA VAL A 113 -21.10 -38.02 -26.55
C VAL A 113 -20.59 -39.29 -25.89
N LYS A 114 -20.03 -40.21 -26.68
CA LYS A 114 -19.45 -41.47 -26.21
C LYS A 114 -18.11 -41.74 -26.89
N SER A 115 -17.21 -42.41 -26.19
CA SER A 115 -16.01 -43.01 -26.76
C SER A 115 -16.15 -44.53 -26.72
N CYS A 116 -15.78 -45.20 -27.82
CA CYS A 116 -15.72 -46.65 -27.92
C CYS A 116 -14.30 -47.12 -27.61
N LEU A 117 -14.18 -48.08 -26.70
CA LEU A 117 -12.90 -48.61 -26.25
C LEU A 117 -12.25 -49.53 -27.29
N GLU A 118 -13.04 -50.28 -28.05
CA GLU A 118 -12.55 -51.18 -29.09
C GLU A 118 -12.17 -50.44 -30.37
N CYS A 119 -12.90 -49.38 -30.72
CA CYS A 119 -12.61 -48.55 -31.89
C CYS A 119 -11.67 -47.38 -31.57
N GLN A 120 -11.36 -47.15 -30.30
CA GLN A 120 -10.52 -46.04 -29.80
C GLN A 120 -10.91 -44.68 -30.38
N SER A 121 -12.22 -44.49 -30.57
CA SER A 121 -12.79 -43.36 -31.30
C SER A 121 -13.95 -42.77 -30.50
N SER A 122 -14.08 -41.46 -30.57
CA SER A 122 -15.14 -40.68 -29.96
C SER A 122 -16.19 -40.30 -31.00
N TYR A 123 -17.46 -40.53 -30.68
CA TYR A 123 -18.58 -40.37 -31.60
C TYR A 123 -19.56 -39.30 -31.09
N CYS A 124 -19.99 -38.41 -31.98
CA CYS A 124 -21.18 -37.58 -31.74
C CYS A 124 -22.44 -38.46 -31.83
N GLN A 125 -23.58 -37.96 -31.36
CA GLN A 125 -24.82 -38.75 -31.26
C GLN A 125 -25.18 -39.48 -32.59
N ASN A 126 -25.06 -38.78 -33.72
CA ASN A 126 -25.36 -39.36 -35.03
C ASN A 126 -24.39 -40.50 -35.42
N HIS A 127 -23.09 -40.30 -35.21
CA HIS A 127 -22.09 -41.35 -35.51
C HIS A 127 -22.11 -42.49 -34.48
N LEU A 128 -22.56 -42.22 -33.26
CA LEU A 128 -22.76 -43.25 -32.25
C LEU A 128 -23.91 -44.18 -32.65
N GLU A 129 -25.05 -43.63 -33.08
CA GLU A 129 -26.19 -44.42 -33.55
C GLU A 129 -25.82 -45.27 -34.78
N GLN A 130 -25.01 -44.72 -35.69
CA GLN A 130 -24.48 -45.49 -36.82
C GLN A 130 -23.56 -46.60 -36.37
N HIS A 131 -22.64 -46.32 -35.43
CA HIS A 131 -21.74 -47.31 -34.85
C HIS A 131 -22.52 -48.44 -34.15
N GLU A 132 -23.50 -48.14 -33.30
CA GLU A 132 -24.33 -49.14 -32.61
C GLU A 132 -25.15 -49.99 -33.59
N ASN A 133 -25.61 -49.40 -34.70
CA ASN A 133 -26.31 -50.13 -35.74
C ASN A 133 -25.39 -51.07 -36.53
N LEU A 134 -24.16 -50.65 -36.85
CA LEU A 134 -23.17 -51.47 -37.55
C LEU A 134 -22.66 -52.64 -36.70
N PHE A 135 -22.47 -52.41 -35.41
CA PHE A 135 -21.93 -53.41 -34.47
C PHE A 135 -23.03 -54.09 -33.63
N ARG A 136 -24.29 -54.13 -34.10
CA ARG A 136 -25.41 -54.73 -33.36
C ARG A 136 -25.16 -56.19 -32.92
N SER A 137 -24.36 -56.95 -33.69
CA SER A 137 -23.99 -58.34 -33.41
C SER A 137 -22.75 -58.51 -32.51
N LYS A 138 -21.93 -57.46 -32.33
CA LYS A 138 -20.75 -57.44 -31.45
C LYS A 138 -20.81 -56.20 -30.55
N LYS A 139 -21.19 -56.39 -29.28
CA LYS A 139 -21.20 -55.29 -28.31
C LYS A 139 -19.79 -54.76 -28.08
N HIS A 140 -19.58 -53.51 -28.47
CA HIS A 140 -18.44 -52.70 -28.08
C HIS A 140 -18.75 -51.99 -26.75
N ASN A 141 -17.74 -51.77 -25.93
CA ASN A 141 -17.85 -51.03 -24.68
C ASN A 141 -17.77 -49.53 -24.96
N LEU A 142 -18.86 -48.83 -24.63
CA LEU A 142 -19.00 -47.39 -24.79
C LEU A 142 -18.96 -46.72 -23.43
N MET A 143 -18.16 -45.66 -23.30
CA MET A 143 -18.08 -44.81 -22.12
C MET A 143 -18.35 -43.35 -22.49
N ASP A 144 -18.55 -42.48 -21.50
CA ASP A 144 -18.71 -41.04 -21.74
C ASP A 144 -17.48 -40.49 -22.48
N ALA A 145 -17.72 -39.60 -23.43
CA ALA A 145 -16.66 -39.08 -24.27
C ALA A 145 -15.53 -38.46 -23.42
N THR A 146 -14.30 -38.95 -23.60
CA THR A 146 -13.13 -38.49 -22.86
C THR A 146 -11.97 -38.20 -23.82
N GLY A 147 -11.33 -37.03 -23.64
CA GLY A 147 -10.14 -36.66 -24.43
C GLY A 147 -8.91 -37.45 -24.03
N ARG A 148 -9.01 -38.25 -22.96
CA ARG A 148 -7.93 -39.05 -22.36
C ARG A 148 -8.11 -40.54 -22.65
N LEU A 149 -8.79 -40.90 -23.73
CA LEU A 149 -9.05 -42.30 -24.09
C LEU A 149 -7.76 -43.11 -24.20
N GLN A 150 -6.71 -42.52 -24.79
CA GLN A 150 -5.40 -43.16 -24.94
C GLN A 150 -4.70 -43.42 -23.60
N GLU A 151 -4.93 -42.59 -22.58
CA GLU A 151 -4.35 -42.78 -21.24
C GLU A 151 -4.96 -43.97 -20.50
N MET A 152 -6.13 -44.45 -20.96
CA MET A 152 -6.84 -45.60 -20.37
C MET A 152 -6.46 -46.93 -21.05
N ILE A 153 -5.63 -46.88 -22.09
CA ILE A 153 -5.23 -48.02 -22.91
C ILE A 153 -3.76 -48.29 -22.68
N CYS A 154 -3.40 -49.56 -22.46
CA CYS A 154 -2.03 -50.01 -22.35
C CYS A 154 -1.32 -49.82 -23.68
N SER A 155 -0.22 -49.07 -23.66
CA SER A 155 0.61 -48.80 -24.84
C SER A 155 1.25 -50.04 -25.45
N GLN A 156 1.48 -51.10 -24.67
CA GLN A 156 2.12 -52.34 -25.14
C GLN A 156 1.13 -53.34 -25.74
N HIS A 157 -0.06 -53.45 -25.14
CA HIS A 157 -0.99 -54.54 -25.44
C HIS A 157 -2.29 -54.08 -26.10
N ASP A 158 -2.49 -52.77 -26.21
CA ASP A 158 -3.72 -52.19 -26.78
C ASP A 158 -4.99 -52.69 -26.06
N LYS A 159 -4.86 -52.86 -24.74
CA LYS A 159 -5.92 -53.34 -23.81
C LYS A 159 -6.14 -52.34 -22.69
N MET A 160 -7.35 -52.31 -22.15
CA MET A 160 -7.72 -51.41 -21.06
C MET A 160 -6.88 -51.64 -19.80
N LEU A 161 -6.53 -50.53 -19.15
CA LEU A 161 -5.84 -50.53 -17.86
C LEU A 161 -6.84 -50.78 -16.73
N GLU A 162 -7.09 -52.05 -16.44
CA GLU A 162 -8.10 -52.47 -15.44
C GLU A 162 -7.49 -52.82 -14.08
N MET A 163 -6.17 -53.04 -14.02
CA MET A 163 -5.44 -53.43 -12.82
C MET A 163 -4.49 -52.31 -12.37
N TYR A 164 -4.19 -52.25 -11.07
CA TYR A 164 -3.21 -51.37 -10.47
C TYR A 164 -2.14 -52.20 -9.79
N CYS A 165 -0.87 -51.93 -10.09
CA CYS A 165 0.26 -52.58 -9.45
C CYS A 165 0.77 -51.70 -8.31
N HIS A 166 0.71 -52.20 -7.07
CA HIS A 166 1.24 -51.49 -5.90
C HIS A 166 2.77 -51.41 -5.91
N THR A 167 3.43 -52.46 -6.39
CA THR A 167 4.89 -52.54 -6.48
C THR A 167 5.45 -51.44 -7.37
N ASP A 168 4.86 -51.24 -8.56
CA ASP A 168 5.34 -50.28 -9.56
C ASP A 168 4.54 -48.96 -9.59
N GLN A 169 3.48 -48.86 -8.79
CA GLN A 169 2.59 -47.69 -8.66
C GLN A 169 2.01 -47.20 -10.00
N GLN A 170 1.51 -48.13 -10.81
CA GLN A 170 0.96 -47.82 -12.13
C GLN A 170 -0.26 -48.67 -12.47
N CYS A 171 -1.13 -48.14 -13.33
CA CYS A 171 -2.23 -48.89 -13.91
C CYS A 171 -1.70 -49.78 -15.04
N ILE A 172 -2.09 -51.06 -15.07
CA ILE A 172 -1.66 -52.08 -16.04
C ILE A 172 -2.87 -52.80 -16.63
N CYS A 173 -2.71 -53.43 -17.80
CA CYS A 173 -3.76 -54.30 -18.37
C CYS A 173 -3.61 -55.75 -17.92
N MET A 174 -4.60 -56.59 -18.21
CA MET A 174 -4.58 -58.02 -17.87
C MET A 174 -3.43 -58.81 -18.52
N MET A 175 -2.91 -58.35 -19.66
CA MET A 175 -1.77 -59.02 -20.31
C MET A 175 -0.45 -58.70 -19.59
N CYS A 176 -0.24 -57.43 -19.20
CA CYS A 176 0.86 -57.03 -18.34
C CYS A 176 0.87 -57.82 -17.02
N LEU A 177 -0.30 -58.08 -16.43
CA LEU A 177 -0.43 -58.85 -15.19
C LEU A 177 0.13 -60.27 -15.32
N VAL A 178 -0.14 -60.96 -16.43
CA VAL A 178 0.28 -62.36 -16.61
C VAL A 178 1.70 -62.53 -17.13
N ASP A 179 2.27 -61.47 -17.71
CA ASP A 179 3.62 -61.45 -18.28
C ASP A 179 4.62 -60.79 -17.31
N GLU A 180 4.79 -59.47 -17.40
CA GLU A 180 5.80 -58.71 -16.66
C GLU A 180 5.51 -58.58 -15.15
N HIS A 181 4.24 -58.51 -14.74
CA HIS A 181 3.84 -58.23 -13.35
C HIS A 181 3.32 -59.45 -12.58
N LYS A 182 3.65 -60.67 -13.03
CA LYS A 182 3.08 -61.92 -12.51
C LYS A 182 3.23 -62.14 -11.01
N ASN A 183 4.30 -61.60 -10.41
CA ASN A 183 4.62 -61.76 -8.99
C ASN A 183 4.49 -60.45 -8.20
N HIS A 184 3.91 -59.40 -8.78
CA HIS A 184 3.74 -58.12 -8.11
C HIS A 184 2.41 -58.07 -7.36
N ASP A 185 2.36 -57.22 -6.32
CA ASP A 185 1.11 -56.97 -5.61
C ASP A 185 0.19 -56.13 -6.51
N THR A 186 -0.95 -56.70 -6.89
CA THR A 186 -1.85 -56.12 -7.89
C THR A 186 -3.30 -56.26 -7.45
N VAL A 187 -4.07 -55.23 -7.75
CA VAL A 187 -5.48 -55.12 -7.40
C VAL A 187 -6.25 -54.52 -8.57
N SER A 188 -7.56 -54.71 -8.65
CA SER A 188 -8.37 -53.98 -9.65
C SER A 188 -8.32 -52.47 -9.39
N THR A 189 -8.20 -51.68 -10.47
CA THR A 189 -8.28 -50.21 -10.44
C THR A 189 -9.52 -49.69 -9.71
N VAL A 190 -10.64 -50.41 -9.77
CA VAL A 190 -11.90 -50.01 -9.09
C VAL A 190 -11.75 -50.09 -7.57
N VAL A 191 -11.10 -51.14 -7.07
CA VAL A 191 -10.87 -51.35 -5.64
C VAL A 191 -9.85 -50.34 -5.12
N GLU A 192 -8.72 -50.18 -5.82
CA GLU A 192 -7.68 -49.23 -5.42
C GLU A 192 -8.21 -47.80 -5.43
N ARG A 193 -8.96 -47.41 -6.46
CA ARG A 193 -9.62 -46.10 -6.52
C ARG A 193 -10.50 -45.89 -5.30
N LYS A 194 -11.30 -46.87 -4.90
CA LYS A 194 -12.19 -46.74 -3.74
C LYS A 194 -11.40 -46.57 -2.44
N GLU A 195 -10.25 -47.23 -2.29
CA GLU A 195 -9.39 -47.05 -1.12
C GLU A 195 -8.72 -45.69 -1.09
N LYS A 196 -8.07 -45.27 -2.18
CA LYS A 196 -7.45 -43.95 -2.31
C LYS A 196 -8.46 -42.82 -2.17
N GLN A 197 -9.66 -43.00 -2.70
CA GLN A 197 -10.78 -42.05 -2.56
C GLN A 197 -11.16 -41.87 -1.09
N ARG A 198 -11.30 -42.96 -0.32
CA ARG A 198 -11.58 -42.87 1.13
C ARG A 198 -10.47 -42.13 1.88
N TYR A 199 -9.22 -42.44 1.60
CA TYR A 199 -8.07 -41.73 2.19
C TYR A 199 -8.09 -40.23 1.89
N PHE A 200 -8.40 -39.87 0.64
CA PHE A 200 -8.52 -38.47 0.22
C PHE A 200 -9.66 -37.75 0.96
N GLU A 201 -10.83 -38.38 1.07
CA GLU A 201 -11.99 -37.83 1.80
C GLU A 201 -11.71 -37.65 3.31
N ASP A 202 -10.99 -38.58 3.94
CA ASP A 202 -10.56 -38.47 5.33
C ASP A 202 -9.58 -37.30 5.52
N THR A 203 -8.59 -37.19 4.62
CA THR A 203 -7.60 -36.10 4.62
C THR A 203 -8.26 -34.74 4.39
N GLN A 204 -9.20 -34.67 3.44
CA GLN A 204 -9.97 -33.47 3.15
C GLN A 204 -10.79 -33.03 4.37
N ARG A 205 -11.46 -33.97 5.06
CA ARG A 205 -12.18 -33.69 6.31
C ARG A 205 -11.24 -33.17 7.41
N ASN A 206 -10.05 -33.74 7.55
CA ASN A 206 -9.06 -33.27 8.52
C ASN A 206 -8.57 -31.85 8.22
N ILE A 207 -8.28 -31.55 6.95
CA ILE A 207 -7.90 -30.20 6.52
C ILE A 207 -9.02 -29.20 6.80
N GLN A 208 -10.27 -29.54 6.48
CA GLN A 208 -11.42 -28.68 6.77
C GLN A 208 -11.56 -28.37 8.27
N LYS A 209 -11.39 -29.38 9.15
CA LYS A 209 -11.38 -29.16 10.60
C LYS A 209 -10.26 -28.21 11.04
N LYS A 210 -9.05 -28.38 10.48
CA LYS A 210 -7.91 -27.49 10.77
C LYS A 210 -8.15 -26.06 10.28
N ILE A 211 -8.80 -25.89 9.12
CA ILE A 211 -9.19 -24.57 8.60
C ILE A 211 -10.15 -23.91 9.58
N GLN A 212 -11.22 -24.59 9.97
CA GLN A 212 -12.21 -24.06 10.93
C GLN A 212 -11.56 -23.67 12.26
N GLN A 213 -10.66 -24.50 12.79
CA GLN A 213 -9.92 -24.18 14.00
C GLN A 213 -9.05 -22.94 13.81
N LYS A 214 -8.32 -22.83 12.69
CA LYS A 214 -7.46 -21.67 12.42
C LYS A 214 -8.26 -20.39 12.17
N GLU A 215 -9.44 -20.48 11.58
CA GLU A 215 -10.37 -19.35 11.46
C GLU A 215 -10.85 -18.86 12.84
N LYS A 216 -11.15 -19.79 13.75
CA LYS A 216 -11.48 -19.46 15.14
C LYS A 216 -10.30 -18.81 15.88
N ASP A 217 -9.12 -19.42 15.85
CA ASP A 217 -7.89 -18.88 16.46
C ASP A 217 -7.62 -17.45 15.93
N LEU A 218 -7.80 -17.23 14.63
CA LEU A 218 -7.58 -15.95 13.98
C LEU A 218 -8.59 -14.90 14.45
N GLN A 219 -9.85 -15.28 14.67
CA GLN A 219 -10.85 -14.38 15.22
C GLN A 219 -10.54 -14.00 16.68
N GLU A 220 -10.15 -14.96 17.51
CA GLU A 220 -9.74 -14.72 18.91
C GLU A 220 -8.56 -13.75 19.00
N VAL A 221 -7.54 -13.94 18.15
CA VAL A 221 -6.38 -13.02 18.08
C VAL A 221 -6.80 -11.63 17.62
N ARG A 222 -7.69 -11.51 16.63
CA ARG A 222 -8.21 -10.20 16.18
C ARG A 222 -8.92 -9.46 17.31
N GLU A 223 -9.74 -10.16 18.09
CA GLU A 223 -10.44 -9.60 19.24
C GLU A 223 -9.47 -9.19 20.35
N ALA A 224 -8.47 -10.02 20.66
CA ALA A 224 -7.42 -9.70 21.62
C ALA A 224 -6.62 -8.45 21.21
N VAL A 225 -6.22 -8.34 19.95
CA VAL A 225 -5.53 -7.15 19.42
C VAL A 225 -6.40 -5.90 19.53
N LYS A 226 -7.68 -6.00 19.18
CA LYS A 226 -8.63 -4.88 19.28
C LYS A 226 -8.80 -4.45 20.75
N SER A 227 -9.00 -5.41 21.65
CA SER A 227 -9.11 -5.16 23.09
C SER A 227 -7.86 -4.50 23.65
N HIS A 228 -6.67 -4.99 23.30
CA HIS A 228 -5.41 -4.40 23.73
C HIS A 228 -5.21 -2.98 23.20
N LYS A 229 -5.57 -2.70 21.94
CA LYS A 229 -5.52 -1.34 21.37
C LYS A 229 -6.44 -0.39 22.14
N ASN A 230 -7.67 -0.82 22.44
CA ASN A 230 -8.61 -0.01 23.23
C ASN A 230 -8.08 0.22 24.66
N SER A 231 -7.56 -0.82 25.30
CA SER A 231 -6.97 -0.75 26.63
C SER A 231 -5.78 0.23 26.69
N ALA A 232 -4.87 0.18 25.71
CA ALA A 232 -3.76 1.10 25.60
C ALA A 232 -4.23 2.55 25.40
N GLN A 233 -5.24 2.76 24.56
CA GLN A 233 -5.83 4.09 24.35
C GLN A 233 -6.46 4.65 25.63
N THR A 234 -7.25 3.85 26.35
CA THR A 234 -7.82 4.24 27.65
C THR A 234 -6.74 4.56 28.66
N ALA A 235 -5.66 3.77 28.72
CA ALA A 235 -4.54 4.04 29.62
C ALA A 235 -3.84 5.38 29.31
N VAL A 236 -3.71 5.75 28.03
CA VAL A 236 -3.19 7.06 27.61
C VAL A 236 -4.13 8.18 28.05
N GLU A 237 -5.43 8.05 27.77
CA GLU A 237 -6.44 9.06 28.14
C GLU A 237 -6.51 9.28 29.66
N ASP A 238 -6.50 8.20 30.44
CA ASP A 238 -6.46 8.28 31.90
C ASP A 238 -5.16 8.91 32.40
N SER A 239 -4.03 8.59 31.79
CA SER A 239 -2.73 9.18 32.15
C SER A 239 -2.71 10.69 31.87
N GLU A 240 -3.20 11.14 30.71
CA GLU A 240 -3.33 12.56 30.36
C GLU A 240 -4.24 13.31 31.34
N ARG A 241 -5.35 12.69 31.75
CA ARG A 241 -6.23 13.27 32.77
C ARG A 241 -5.49 13.44 34.11
N ILE A 242 -4.75 12.43 34.55
CA ILE A 242 -3.98 12.49 35.81
C ILE A 242 -2.90 13.58 35.74
N PHE A 243 -2.14 13.66 34.64
CA PHE A 243 -1.14 14.72 34.47
C PHE A 243 -1.78 16.11 34.44
N THR A 244 -2.96 16.25 33.84
CA THR A 244 -3.72 17.49 33.85
C THR A 244 -4.09 17.90 35.29
N GLU A 245 -4.58 16.98 36.12
CA GLU A 245 -4.90 17.25 37.54
C GLU A 245 -3.65 17.67 38.35
N LEU A 246 -2.50 17.06 38.07
CA LEU A 246 -1.22 17.44 38.68
C LEU A 246 -0.77 18.84 38.28
N ILE A 247 -0.89 19.20 36.99
CA ILE A 247 -0.56 20.54 36.50
C ILE A 247 -1.44 21.58 37.20
N HIS A 248 -2.76 21.35 37.28
CA HIS A 248 -3.68 22.26 38.00
C HIS A 248 -3.28 22.44 39.47
N SER A 249 -2.85 21.36 40.14
CA SER A 249 -2.39 21.42 41.54
C SER A 249 -1.12 22.25 41.70
N ILE A 250 -0.17 22.14 40.76
CA ILE A 250 1.07 22.92 40.73
C ILE A 250 0.76 24.40 40.44
N GLU A 251 -0.15 24.69 39.51
CA GLU A 251 -0.58 26.06 39.20
C GLU A 251 -1.29 26.74 40.37
N LYS A 252 -2.09 25.97 41.12
CA LYS A 252 -2.69 26.43 42.37
C LYS A 252 -1.62 26.79 43.39
N CYS A 253 -0.67 25.89 43.65
CA CYS A 253 0.46 26.15 44.56
C CYS A 253 1.27 27.39 44.13
N ARG A 254 1.55 27.55 42.84
CA ARG A 254 2.20 28.76 42.29
C ARG A 254 1.41 30.02 42.63
N SER A 255 0.09 30.00 42.49
CA SER A 255 -0.78 31.14 42.77
C SER A 255 -0.81 31.48 44.26
N GLU A 256 -0.86 30.47 45.13
CA GLU A 256 -0.78 30.62 46.59
C GLU A 256 0.55 31.25 47.03
N VAL A 257 1.68 30.75 46.54
CA VAL A 257 3.01 31.33 46.84
C VAL A 257 3.11 32.78 46.36
N LYS A 258 2.60 33.07 45.15
CA LYS A 258 2.56 34.45 44.64
C LYS A 258 1.75 35.37 45.55
N GLN A 259 0.59 34.91 46.02
CA GLN A 259 -0.28 35.69 46.87
C GLN A 259 0.38 35.97 48.23
N LEU A 260 1.00 34.97 48.86
CA LEU A 260 1.74 35.14 50.12
C LEU A 260 2.84 36.19 50.02
N ILE A 261 3.62 36.20 48.93
CA ILE A 261 4.66 37.21 48.72
C ILE A 261 4.04 38.61 48.61
N ARG A 262 2.96 38.76 47.84
CA ARG A 262 2.29 40.07 47.63
C ARG A 262 1.61 40.59 48.88
N ASP A 263 1.02 39.71 49.69
CA ASP A 263 0.38 40.11 50.95
C ASP A 263 1.44 40.54 51.98
N GLN A 264 2.57 39.84 52.06
CA GLN A 264 3.68 40.23 52.93
C GLN A 264 4.36 41.52 52.47
N GLU A 265 4.57 41.69 51.16
CA GLU A 265 5.08 42.92 50.54
C GLU A 265 4.19 44.11 50.93
N ARG A 266 2.87 44.01 50.66
CA ARG A 266 1.90 45.06 50.99
C ARG A 266 1.92 45.39 52.47
N ALA A 267 1.86 44.39 53.35
CA ALA A 267 1.86 44.61 54.78
C ALA A 267 3.16 45.26 55.29
N ALA A 268 4.31 44.89 54.73
CA ALA A 268 5.60 45.50 55.08
C ALA A 268 5.71 46.95 54.59
N VAL A 269 5.25 47.23 53.36
CA VAL A 269 5.23 48.57 52.79
C VAL A 269 4.29 49.49 53.57
N SER A 270 3.06 49.07 53.87
CA SER A 270 2.12 49.89 54.65
C SER A 270 2.66 50.28 56.03
N ARG A 271 3.32 49.35 56.74
CA ARG A 271 3.99 49.68 58.02
C ARG A 271 5.13 50.69 57.85
N ALA A 272 5.87 50.61 56.74
CA ALA A 272 6.95 51.55 56.46
C ALA A 272 6.40 52.94 56.09
N GLU A 273 5.31 53.00 55.32
CA GLU A 273 4.60 54.24 54.97
C GLU A 273 4.03 54.94 56.21
N GLU A 274 3.41 54.19 57.13
CA GLU A 274 2.92 54.74 58.42
C GLU A 274 4.05 55.36 59.25
N LEU A 275 5.22 54.70 59.33
CA LEU A 275 6.39 55.23 60.04
C LEU A 275 6.96 56.46 59.33
N LEU A 276 6.98 56.47 58.00
CA LEU A 276 7.43 57.63 57.22
C LEU A 276 6.54 58.85 57.50
N GLU A 277 5.22 58.68 57.47
CA GLU A 277 4.28 59.77 57.76
C GLU A 277 4.47 60.30 59.19
N GLN A 278 4.67 59.42 60.17
CA GLN A 278 4.98 59.84 61.54
C GLN A 278 6.28 60.64 61.63
N LEU A 279 7.36 60.19 60.97
CA LEU A 279 8.65 60.89 60.98
C LEU A 279 8.58 62.24 60.27
N GLU A 280 7.80 62.36 59.19
CA GLU A 280 7.56 63.63 58.50
C GLU A 280 6.87 64.65 59.40
N LEU A 281 5.82 64.22 60.14
CA LEU A 281 5.14 65.07 61.12
C LEU A 281 6.06 65.51 62.26
N GLU A 282 6.87 64.59 62.80
CA GLU A 282 7.84 64.91 63.85
C GLU A 282 8.92 65.89 63.36
N LEU A 283 9.40 65.74 62.11
CA LEU A 283 10.35 66.66 61.50
C LEU A 283 9.76 68.05 61.29
N ASP A 284 8.51 68.16 60.85
CA ASP A 284 7.85 69.45 60.64
C ASP A 284 7.60 70.19 61.96
N ASP A 285 7.21 69.48 63.02
CA ASP A 285 7.08 70.06 64.36
C ASP A 285 8.44 70.50 64.92
N LEU A 286 9.50 69.70 64.76
CA LEU A 286 10.85 70.08 65.15
C LEU A 286 11.37 71.31 64.38
N ARG A 287 11.11 71.37 63.06
CA ARG A 287 11.45 72.55 62.23
C ARG A 287 10.69 73.79 62.67
N TRP A 288 9.41 73.65 63.02
CA TRP A 288 8.59 74.74 63.53
C TRP A 288 9.15 75.26 64.87
N ARG A 289 9.47 74.37 65.81
CA ARG A 289 10.08 74.73 67.10
C ARG A 289 11.46 75.38 66.94
N ASP A 290 12.31 74.90 66.03
CA ASP A 290 13.60 75.52 65.71
C ASP A 290 13.44 76.95 65.16
N ALA A 291 12.46 77.19 64.28
CA ALA A 291 12.17 78.51 63.74
C ALA A 291 11.68 79.49 64.83
N GLU A 292 10.82 79.04 65.74
CA GLU A 292 10.36 79.83 66.89
C GLU A 292 11.53 80.22 67.82
N LEU A 293 12.40 79.25 68.14
CA LEU A 293 13.60 79.48 68.95
C LEU A 293 14.56 80.49 68.29
N LYS A 294 14.77 80.39 66.97
CA LYS A 294 15.58 81.37 66.22
C LYS A 294 14.98 82.78 66.30
N GLN A 295 13.68 82.92 66.06
CA GLN A 295 13.00 84.21 66.16
C GLN A 295 13.09 84.81 67.57
N LEU A 296 12.92 84.00 68.62
CA LEU A 296 13.10 84.44 69.99
C LEU A 296 14.54 84.92 70.26
N SER A 297 15.54 84.19 69.75
CA SER A 297 16.96 84.56 69.93
C SER A 297 17.36 85.89 69.30
N GLU A 298 16.67 86.29 68.22
CA GLU A 298 16.90 87.55 67.50
C GLU A 298 16.17 88.75 68.14
N THR A 299 15.31 88.51 69.14
CA THR A 299 14.51 89.56 69.79
C THR A 299 15.37 90.46 70.68
N LYS A 300 15.28 91.79 70.48
CA LYS A 300 16.03 92.78 71.29
C LYS A 300 15.39 93.09 72.65
N ASP A 301 14.11 92.72 72.85
CA ASP A 301 13.39 92.90 74.11
C ASP A 301 13.74 91.77 75.08
N HIS A 302 14.58 92.09 76.06
CA HIS A 302 15.05 91.15 77.09
C HIS A 302 13.92 90.58 77.97
N VAL A 303 12.83 91.33 78.19
CA VAL A 303 11.71 90.87 79.02
C VAL A 303 10.86 89.88 78.25
N HIS A 304 10.59 90.16 76.97
CA HIS A 304 9.88 89.24 76.08
C HIS A 304 10.66 87.93 75.92
N PHE A 305 11.98 88.00 75.70
CA PHE A 305 12.84 86.81 75.61
C PHE A 305 12.74 85.91 76.85
N LEU A 306 12.89 86.49 78.06
CA LEU A 306 12.86 85.71 79.31
C LEU A 306 11.46 85.13 79.61
N LYS A 307 10.39 85.85 79.30
CA LYS A 307 9.02 85.34 79.48
C LYS A 307 8.72 84.20 78.51
N SER A 308 9.04 84.36 77.23
CA SER A 308 8.77 83.35 76.21
C SER A 308 9.62 82.09 76.39
N LEU A 309 10.89 82.23 76.79
CA LEU A 309 11.76 81.09 77.09
C LEU A 309 11.22 80.20 78.22
N SER A 310 10.56 80.80 79.23
CA SER A 310 9.92 80.04 80.32
C SER A 310 8.70 79.21 79.89
N SER A 311 8.18 79.44 78.68
CA SER A 311 7.02 78.73 78.10
C SER A 311 7.42 77.65 77.08
N VAL A 312 8.67 77.66 76.60
CA VAL A 312 9.16 76.64 75.64
C VAL A 312 9.48 75.35 76.39
N SER A 313 8.76 74.28 76.06
CA SER A 313 9.02 72.95 76.59
C SER A 313 10.06 72.22 75.73
N PHE A 314 11.23 71.91 76.30
CA PHE A 314 12.24 71.09 75.65
C PHE A 314 11.95 69.62 75.95
N SER A 315 11.25 68.94 75.03
CA SER A 315 11.14 67.48 75.07
C SER A 315 12.23 66.89 74.20
N GLU A 316 13.15 66.11 74.80
CA GLU A 316 14.10 65.28 74.08
C GLU A 316 13.39 64.00 73.62
N SER A 317 12.96 63.93 72.36
CA SER A 317 12.56 62.64 71.79
C SER A 317 13.81 61.87 71.40
N THR A 318 14.07 60.77 72.11
CA THR A 318 15.12 59.81 71.78
C THR A 318 14.48 58.44 71.66
N ASP A 319 13.86 58.15 70.51
CA ASP A 319 13.59 56.77 70.12
C ASP A 319 14.27 56.49 68.79
N GLY A 320 15.38 55.75 68.85
CA GLY A 320 16.06 55.25 67.67
C GLY A 320 15.32 54.04 67.13
N PHE A 321 14.81 54.12 65.90
CA PHE A 321 14.29 52.95 65.20
C PHE A 321 15.40 52.26 64.40
N THR A 322 15.30 50.93 64.29
CA THR A 322 16.22 50.12 63.49
C THR A 322 15.55 49.73 62.17
N VAL A 323 16.18 50.12 61.04
CA VAL A 323 15.75 49.68 59.71
C VAL A 323 16.45 48.36 59.37
N THR A 324 15.70 47.27 59.35
CA THR A 324 16.19 45.97 58.86
C THR A 324 15.78 45.75 57.42
N ASN A 325 16.76 45.46 56.56
CA ASN A 325 16.51 45.15 55.16
C ASN A 325 16.22 43.65 55.02
N HIS A 326 14.97 43.29 54.70
CA HIS A 326 14.55 41.89 54.55
C HIS A 326 14.41 41.51 53.08
N SER A 327 15.13 40.48 52.66
CA SER A 327 15.07 39.91 51.30
C SER A 327 14.14 38.69 51.25
N PHE A 328 13.56 38.41 50.08
CA PHE A 328 12.78 37.19 49.79
C PHE A 328 13.64 36.02 49.30
N ASP A 329 14.97 36.09 49.42
CA ASP A 329 15.90 35.05 48.92
C ASP A 329 15.61 33.65 49.51
N ASP A 330 15.22 33.57 50.78
CA ASP A 330 14.85 32.29 51.41
C ASP A 330 13.58 31.67 50.81
N VAL A 331 12.66 32.49 50.32
CA VAL A 331 11.47 32.02 49.58
C VAL A 331 11.89 31.44 48.24
N VAL A 332 12.76 32.12 47.51
CA VAL A 332 13.31 31.63 46.22
C VAL A 332 14.08 30.31 46.41
N LYS A 333 14.86 30.20 47.49
CA LYS A 333 15.56 28.97 47.86
C LYS A 333 14.58 27.84 48.17
N SER A 334 13.49 28.11 48.88
CA SER A 334 12.45 27.13 49.20
C SER A 334 11.71 26.64 47.95
N VAL A 335 11.36 27.55 47.02
CA VAL A 335 10.75 27.18 45.73
C VAL A 335 11.71 26.37 44.86
N SER A 336 13.01 26.68 44.90
CA SER A 336 14.03 25.90 44.20
C SER A 336 14.14 24.47 44.74
N GLN A 337 14.08 24.30 46.07
CA GLN A 337 14.07 22.96 46.67
C GLN A 337 12.81 22.16 46.32
N LEU A 338 11.64 22.82 46.21
CA LEU A 338 10.42 22.18 45.75
C LEU A 338 10.56 21.65 44.31
N ARG A 339 11.11 22.48 43.40
CA ARG A 339 11.41 22.06 42.02
C ARG A 339 12.30 20.82 42.00
N ASP A 340 13.41 20.84 42.74
CA ASP A 340 14.38 19.74 42.71
C ASP A 340 13.76 18.41 43.19
N LYS A 341 12.93 18.47 44.24
CA LYS A 341 12.18 17.31 44.74
C LYS A 341 11.18 16.78 43.71
N LEU A 342 10.40 17.65 43.07
CA LEU A 342 9.42 17.26 42.06
C LEU A 342 10.09 16.67 40.81
N GLN A 343 11.22 17.25 40.38
CA GLN A 343 11.96 16.76 39.22
C GLN A 343 12.55 15.38 39.48
N GLN A 344 13.17 15.16 40.65
CA GLN A 344 13.71 13.86 41.01
C GLN A 344 12.61 12.79 41.05
N PHE A 345 11.51 13.08 41.75
CA PHE A 345 10.36 12.18 41.82
C PHE A 345 9.81 11.82 40.42
N SER A 346 9.72 12.81 39.53
CA SER A 346 9.19 12.61 38.17
C SER A 346 10.09 11.70 37.33
N ILE A 347 11.42 11.81 37.46
CA ILE A 347 12.37 10.96 36.74
C ILE A 347 12.25 9.51 37.22
N ASP A 348 12.26 9.30 38.53
CA ASP A 348 12.21 7.96 39.13
C ASP A 348 10.90 7.24 38.74
N GLU A 349 9.78 7.95 38.78
CA GLU A 349 8.49 7.35 38.48
C GLU A 349 8.26 7.13 36.98
N ALA A 350 8.81 7.98 36.12
CA ALA A 350 8.81 7.74 34.68
C ALA A 350 9.55 6.44 34.31
N GLU A 351 10.64 6.12 35.01
CA GLU A 351 11.35 4.85 34.82
C GLU A 351 10.50 3.64 35.26
N ASN A 352 9.81 3.77 36.40
CA ASN A 352 8.89 2.74 36.90
C ASN A 352 7.72 2.48 35.95
N ILE A 353 7.11 3.55 35.42
CA ILE A 353 6.05 3.48 34.42
C ILE A 353 6.57 2.80 33.15
N SER A 354 7.75 3.19 32.66
CA SER A 354 8.40 2.60 31.48
C SER A 354 8.59 1.08 31.63
N LYS A 355 9.00 0.62 32.82
CA LYS A 355 9.12 -0.82 33.13
C LYS A 355 7.79 -1.54 33.04
N ARG A 356 6.71 -0.97 33.61
CA ARG A 356 5.37 -1.56 33.58
C ARG A 356 4.78 -1.64 32.17
N VAL A 357 4.96 -0.60 31.35
CA VAL A 357 4.49 -0.56 29.95
C VAL A 357 5.13 -1.68 29.12
N LYS A 358 6.43 -1.95 29.31
CA LYS A 358 7.16 -3.00 28.56
C LYS A 358 6.68 -4.43 28.82
N ILE A 359 5.99 -4.69 29.92
CA ILE A 359 5.52 -6.03 30.30
C ILE A 359 4.24 -6.41 29.55
N VAL A 360 3.46 -5.43 29.09
CA VAL A 360 2.16 -5.70 28.48
C VAL A 360 2.35 -6.19 27.04
N GLN A 361 1.98 -7.44 26.78
CA GLN A 361 2.06 -8.07 25.44
C GLN A 361 0.76 -8.80 25.11
N VAL A 362 0.36 -8.76 23.83
CA VAL A 362 -0.85 -9.43 23.31
C VAL A 362 -0.66 -10.93 23.15
N ILE A 363 0.57 -11.37 22.90
CA ILE A 363 0.91 -12.77 22.67
C ILE A 363 2.08 -13.11 23.58
N GLN A 364 1.90 -14.07 24.50
CA GLN A 364 3.03 -14.77 25.09
C GLN A 364 3.64 -15.63 23.99
N THR A 365 4.80 -15.26 23.47
CA THR A 365 5.61 -16.24 22.72
C THR A 365 5.92 -17.38 23.68
N PRO A 366 5.51 -18.63 23.39
CA PRO A 366 5.92 -19.75 24.22
C PRO A 366 7.42 -19.94 23.99
N GLU A 367 8.24 -19.42 24.89
CA GLU A 367 9.69 -19.61 24.84
C GLU A 367 10.11 -21.09 25.05
N TYR A 368 9.20 -22.02 25.31
CA TYR A 368 9.54 -23.42 25.57
C TYR A 368 8.43 -24.41 25.17
N GLN A 369 8.20 -24.65 23.86
CA GLN A 369 7.59 -25.92 23.40
C GLN A 369 7.71 -26.11 21.89
N VAL A 370 8.95 -26.16 21.38
CA VAL A 370 9.24 -26.76 20.05
C VAL A 370 10.32 -27.82 20.23
N ARG A 371 10.00 -28.86 21.01
CA ARG A 371 10.75 -30.13 21.05
C ARG A 371 9.82 -31.22 21.58
N GLY A 372 8.93 -31.72 20.73
CA GLY A 372 8.03 -32.81 21.13
C GLY A 372 7.27 -33.48 19.99
N GLU A 373 6.81 -32.74 18.99
CA GLU A 373 5.84 -33.29 18.02
C GLU A 373 6.33 -33.34 16.56
N CYS A 374 7.64 -33.23 16.31
CA CYS A 374 8.23 -33.35 14.97
C CYS A 374 9.01 -34.67 14.76
N LEU A 375 8.56 -35.78 15.37
CA LEU A 375 9.24 -37.09 15.28
C LEU A 375 8.31 -38.27 14.97
N GLN A 376 7.22 -38.08 14.20
CA GLN A 376 6.39 -39.22 13.79
C GLN A 376 6.28 -39.51 12.29
N TYR A 377 6.82 -38.67 11.40
CA TYR A 377 6.86 -39.01 9.98
C TYR A 377 8.10 -38.43 9.29
N SER A 378 9.22 -39.16 9.35
CA SER A 378 10.33 -38.95 8.43
C SER A 378 11.13 -40.25 8.29
N HIS A 379 10.84 -41.01 7.22
CA HIS A 379 11.80 -41.94 6.65
C HIS A 379 12.98 -41.14 6.05
N PRO A 380 14.23 -41.63 6.15
CA PRO A 380 15.42 -40.83 5.96
C PRO A 380 15.72 -40.63 4.48
N MET A 381 15.79 -39.37 4.03
CA MET A 381 16.59 -38.98 2.88
C MET A 381 17.80 -38.23 3.41
N ASP A 382 18.97 -38.83 3.25
CA ASP A 382 20.26 -38.22 3.52
C ASP A 382 20.44 -36.94 2.71
N PHE A 383 20.40 -35.79 3.39
CA PHE A 383 21.09 -34.59 2.94
C PHE A 383 21.95 -34.08 4.09
N THR A 384 23.25 -34.31 3.94
CA THR A 384 24.29 -33.77 4.80
C THR A 384 24.20 -32.25 4.85
N ALA A 385 24.12 -31.72 6.08
CA ALA A 385 24.16 -30.29 6.35
C ALA A 385 25.50 -29.71 5.87
N LYS A 386 25.48 -29.00 4.74
CA LYS A 386 26.47 -27.97 4.43
C LYS A 386 25.95 -26.65 4.96
N GLU A 387 26.79 -25.98 5.76
CA GLU A 387 26.66 -24.55 6.04
C GLU A 387 26.48 -23.79 4.71
N THR A 388 25.26 -23.41 4.40
CA THR A 388 24.93 -22.70 3.16
C THR A 388 24.96 -21.21 3.45
N LYS A 389 25.94 -20.54 2.82
CA LYS A 389 25.99 -19.09 2.68
C LYS A 389 24.64 -18.59 2.14
N PRO A 390 24.07 -17.49 2.65
CA PRO A 390 22.78 -17.00 2.15
C PRO A 390 22.89 -16.67 0.65
N PRO A 391 21.81 -16.89 -0.13
CA PRO A 391 21.78 -16.58 -1.56
C PRO A 391 21.99 -15.07 -1.79
N ALA A 392 22.50 -14.69 -2.96
CA ALA A 392 22.79 -13.27 -3.29
C ALA A 392 21.53 -12.37 -3.26
N SER A 393 20.35 -12.95 -3.47
CA SER A 393 19.03 -12.31 -3.40
C SER A 393 17.95 -13.30 -2.94
N THR A 394 16.91 -12.84 -2.22
CA THR A 394 15.80 -13.70 -1.78
C THR A 394 14.45 -12.96 -1.70
N SER A 395 13.35 -13.67 -2.03
CA SER A 395 11.96 -13.20 -1.97
C SER A 395 11.05 -14.04 -1.05
N ALA A 396 11.59 -15.06 -0.38
CA ALA A 396 10.81 -15.96 0.48
C ALA A 396 10.61 -15.38 1.90
N SER A 397 9.46 -15.60 2.54
CA SER A 397 9.13 -15.18 3.92
C SER A 397 8.79 -16.39 4.80
N PRO A 398 9.07 -16.39 6.12
CA PRO A 398 9.71 -15.31 6.91
C PRO A 398 11.25 -15.44 6.96
N PHE A 399 11.96 -14.31 6.96
CA PHE A 399 13.42 -14.25 7.09
C PHE A 399 13.82 -13.54 8.39
N ALA A 400 14.08 -14.31 9.45
CA ALA A 400 14.56 -13.80 10.75
C ALA A 400 15.67 -14.70 11.32
N GLY A 401 16.50 -14.17 12.22
CA GLY A 401 17.41 -14.98 13.07
C GLY A 401 18.83 -15.25 12.56
N TRP A 402 19.33 -14.49 11.57
CA TRP A 402 20.67 -14.71 11.02
C TRP A 402 21.72 -13.79 11.71
N ASN A 403 22.80 -14.38 12.23
CA ASN A 403 23.92 -13.65 12.84
C ASN A 403 24.99 -13.18 11.83
N SER A 404 24.81 -13.45 10.52
CA SER A 404 25.74 -13.12 9.43
C SER A 404 25.30 -11.88 8.62
N LYS A 405 26.03 -11.50 7.55
CA LYS A 405 25.66 -10.35 6.69
C LYS A 405 24.43 -10.66 5.81
N PRO A 406 23.51 -9.71 5.60
CA PRO A 406 22.33 -9.93 4.76
C PRO A 406 22.70 -10.08 3.27
N PRO A 407 21.86 -10.75 2.47
CA PRO A 407 21.92 -10.71 1.00
C PRO A 407 22.00 -9.28 0.46
N ALA A 408 22.56 -9.09 -0.73
CA ALA A 408 22.72 -7.74 -1.32
C ALA A 408 21.37 -7.07 -1.65
N SER A 409 20.34 -7.87 -1.95
CA SER A 409 18.97 -7.44 -2.25
C SER A 409 17.94 -8.34 -1.56
N ILE A 410 16.92 -7.73 -0.94
CA ILE A 410 15.86 -8.43 -0.19
C ILE A 410 14.50 -7.81 -0.52
N SER A 411 13.52 -8.67 -0.83
CA SER A 411 12.12 -8.26 -1.04
C SER A 411 11.13 -8.91 -0.06
N ALA A 412 11.62 -9.69 0.90
CA ALA A 412 10.80 -10.46 1.86
C ALA A 412 10.51 -9.70 3.16
N SER A 413 9.27 -9.78 3.65
CA SER A 413 8.79 -9.10 4.87
C SER A 413 8.30 -10.12 5.94
N PRO A 414 8.36 -9.83 7.25
CA PRO A 414 8.98 -8.66 7.90
C PRO A 414 10.49 -8.82 8.09
N PHE A 415 11.25 -7.71 8.05
CA PHE A 415 12.71 -7.70 8.18
C PHE A 415 13.16 -6.96 9.45
N ALA A 416 13.56 -7.71 10.49
CA ALA A 416 13.96 -7.14 11.78
C ALA A 416 15.12 -7.92 12.43
N GLY A 417 15.84 -7.27 13.36
CA GLY A 417 16.77 -7.94 14.29
C GLY A 417 18.24 -8.10 13.84
N TRP A 418 18.67 -7.38 12.80
CA TRP A 418 20.05 -7.50 12.29
C TRP A 418 20.98 -6.47 12.93
N LYS A 419 22.15 -6.92 13.41
CA LYS A 419 23.17 -6.08 14.06
C LYS A 419 24.26 -5.55 13.10
N SER A 420 24.23 -5.91 11.81
CA SER A 420 25.27 -5.59 10.81
C SER A 420 24.91 -4.36 9.95
N LYS A 421 25.50 -4.16 8.76
CA LYS A 421 25.13 -3.08 7.81
C LYS A 421 23.95 -3.51 6.93
N PRO A 422 23.04 -2.59 6.57
CA PRO A 422 21.86 -2.94 5.79
C PRO A 422 22.23 -3.36 4.36
N PRO A 423 21.34 -4.11 3.66
CA PRO A 423 21.53 -4.44 2.25
C PRO A 423 21.63 -3.17 1.40
N ALA A 424 22.27 -3.27 0.23
CA ALA A 424 22.47 -2.11 -0.65
C ALA A 424 21.13 -1.58 -1.22
N SER A 425 20.15 -2.47 -1.42
CA SER A 425 18.79 -2.17 -1.86
C SER A 425 17.76 -3.06 -1.17
N THR A 426 16.60 -2.51 -0.79
CA THR A 426 15.49 -3.29 -0.20
C THR A 426 14.12 -2.70 -0.50
N SER A 427 13.13 -3.57 -0.70
CA SER A 427 11.70 -3.24 -0.77
C SER A 427 10.88 -3.80 0.41
N ALA A 428 11.53 -4.48 1.35
CA ALA A 428 10.90 -5.15 2.50
C ALA A 428 10.52 -4.18 3.62
N SER A 429 9.32 -4.35 4.20
CA SER A 429 8.76 -3.49 5.25
C SER A 429 8.31 -4.30 6.48
N PRO A 430 8.35 -3.77 7.72
CA PRO A 430 8.93 -2.48 8.13
C PRO A 430 10.46 -2.56 8.27
N PHE A 431 11.15 -1.42 8.05
CA PHE A 431 12.61 -1.33 8.14
C PHE A 431 13.04 -0.47 9.34
N ALA A 432 13.14 -1.09 10.52
CA ALA A 432 13.40 -0.39 11.79
C ALA A 432 14.65 -0.93 12.52
N GLY A 433 15.27 -0.10 13.37
CA GLY A 433 16.26 -0.53 14.35
C GLY A 433 17.74 -0.52 13.92
N TRP A 434 18.11 0.23 12.88
CA TRP A 434 19.50 0.31 12.39
C TRP A 434 20.19 1.58 12.89
N ASN A 435 21.39 1.44 13.46
CA ASN A 435 22.22 2.55 13.96
C ASN A 435 23.24 3.07 12.91
N SER A 436 23.14 2.66 11.64
CA SER A 436 24.09 2.99 10.55
C SER A 436 23.46 3.95 9.52
N ASN A 437 24.05 4.14 8.32
CA ASN A 437 23.40 4.85 7.20
C ASN A 437 22.40 3.94 6.46
N PRO A 438 21.30 4.50 5.90
CA PRO A 438 20.28 3.71 5.23
C PRO A 438 20.80 3.11 3.91
N PRO A 439 20.09 2.12 3.32
CA PRO A 439 20.38 1.61 1.98
C PRO A 439 20.50 2.76 0.96
N ALA A 440 21.29 2.56 -0.09
CA ALA A 440 21.47 3.57 -1.13
C ALA A 440 20.15 3.85 -1.90
N SER A 441 19.29 2.83 -2.03
CA SER A 441 17.96 2.90 -2.61
C SER A 441 16.95 2.05 -1.83
N THR A 442 15.73 2.55 -1.68
CA THR A 442 14.67 1.85 -0.94
C THR A 442 13.27 2.31 -1.31
N SER A 443 12.31 1.38 -1.23
CA SER A 443 10.86 1.62 -1.41
C SER A 443 10.03 1.23 -0.18
N ALA A 444 10.66 0.89 0.94
CA ALA A 444 10.02 0.33 2.14
C ALA A 444 9.49 1.42 3.09
N SER A 445 8.36 1.23 3.77
CA SER A 445 7.78 2.20 4.72
C SER A 445 7.45 1.54 6.06
N PRO A 446 7.46 2.25 7.21
CA PRO A 446 7.88 3.65 7.43
C PRO A 446 9.40 3.79 7.72
N PHE A 447 9.99 4.94 7.35
CA PHE A 447 11.40 5.29 7.63
C PHE A 447 11.48 6.28 8.81
N GLU A 448 11.53 5.77 10.04
CA GLU A 448 11.67 6.60 11.25
C GLU A 448 12.98 6.33 11.99
N GLY A 449 13.53 7.36 12.65
CA GLY A 449 14.62 7.21 13.63
C GLY A 449 16.07 7.37 13.14
N TRP A 450 16.30 7.75 11.88
CA TRP A 450 17.65 7.91 11.33
C TRP A 450 18.19 9.32 11.59
N LYS A 451 19.40 9.43 12.13
CA LYS A 451 20.04 10.71 12.52
C LYS A 451 21.07 11.24 11.50
N SER A 452 21.36 10.51 10.41
CA SER A 452 22.41 10.83 9.42
C SER A 452 21.85 11.33 8.07
N ASN A 453 22.51 11.11 6.92
CA ASN A 453 22.00 11.54 5.60
C ASN A 453 20.95 10.56 5.07
N PRO A 454 19.91 11.04 4.35
CA PRO A 454 18.90 10.17 3.75
C PRO A 454 19.46 9.35 2.56
N PRO A 455 18.72 8.32 2.09
CA PRO A 455 19.08 7.57 0.88
C PRO A 455 19.29 8.51 -0.32
N ALA A 456 20.13 8.11 -1.27
CA ALA A 456 20.32 8.88 -2.51
C ALA A 456 19.03 8.92 -3.35
N SER A 457 18.20 7.86 -3.26
CA SER A 457 16.88 7.75 -3.90
C SER A 457 15.88 7.02 -3.01
N THR A 458 14.63 7.50 -2.94
CA THR A 458 13.55 6.84 -2.18
C THR A 458 12.17 7.09 -2.79
N SER A 459 11.27 6.11 -2.67
CA SER A 459 9.83 6.25 -2.98
C SER A 459 8.94 6.09 -1.74
N ALA A 460 9.53 5.92 -0.55
CA ALA A 460 8.84 5.56 0.69
C ALA A 460 8.24 6.78 1.42
N SER A 461 6.98 6.68 1.85
CA SER A 461 6.23 7.71 2.57
C SER A 461 5.74 7.23 3.94
N PRO A 462 5.60 8.09 4.98
CA PRO A 462 5.98 9.51 5.03
C PRO A 462 7.49 9.70 5.24
N PHE A 463 8.05 10.82 4.77
CA PHE A 463 9.48 11.13 4.86
C PHE A 463 9.68 12.48 5.57
N ALA A 464 9.80 12.43 6.90
CA ALA A 464 9.87 13.62 7.76
C ALA A 464 11.06 13.57 8.74
N GLY A 465 11.47 14.72 9.29
CA GLY A 465 12.36 14.79 10.47
C GLY A 465 13.87 14.88 10.22
N TRP A 466 14.32 15.17 8.99
CA TRP A 466 15.75 15.28 8.67
C TRP A 466 16.23 16.74 8.71
N ASN A 467 17.40 16.98 9.32
CA ASN A 467 18.02 18.30 9.43
C ASN A 467 19.03 18.63 8.30
N SER A 468 19.23 17.73 7.33
CA SER A 468 20.23 17.82 6.24
C SER A 468 19.60 18.18 4.88
N ASN A 469 20.28 17.98 3.74
CA ASN A 469 19.70 18.13 2.39
C ASN A 469 18.84 16.91 1.99
N PRO A 470 17.75 17.10 1.23
CA PRO A 470 16.90 15.99 0.80
C PRO A 470 17.60 15.08 -0.22
N PRO A 471 17.08 13.86 -0.48
CA PRO A 471 17.58 12.97 -1.53
C PRO A 471 17.71 13.68 -2.88
N ALA A 472 18.67 13.27 -3.71
CA ALA A 472 18.83 13.84 -5.05
C ALA A 472 17.59 13.62 -5.94
N SER A 473 16.89 12.49 -5.74
CA SER A 473 15.65 12.14 -6.43
C SER A 473 14.65 11.45 -5.51
N THR A 474 13.37 11.83 -5.54
CA THR A 474 12.35 11.24 -4.65
C THR A 474 10.91 11.41 -5.16
N SER A 475 10.05 10.41 -4.87
CA SER A 475 8.61 10.41 -5.15
C SER A 475 7.72 10.36 -3.90
N ALA A 476 8.30 10.46 -2.70
CA ALA A 476 7.60 10.30 -1.41
C ALA A 476 6.80 11.55 -0.99
N SER A 477 5.65 11.44 -0.32
CA SER A 477 4.85 12.60 0.15
C SER A 477 4.34 12.38 1.59
N PRO A 478 4.11 13.42 2.43
CA PRO A 478 4.34 14.86 2.22
C PRO A 478 5.77 15.32 2.58
N PHE A 479 6.25 16.41 1.97
CA PHE A 479 7.56 17.02 2.21
C PHE A 479 7.46 18.25 3.13
N GLU A 480 7.39 18.04 4.43
CA GLU A 480 7.33 19.14 5.41
C GLU A 480 8.65 19.28 6.20
N GLY A 481 9.04 20.53 6.53
CA GLY A 481 10.09 20.82 7.51
C GLY A 481 11.52 21.07 7.00
N TRP A 482 11.78 21.04 5.69
CA TRP A 482 13.12 21.25 5.12
C TRP A 482 13.45 22.75 4.95
N LYS A 483 14.64 23.17 5.39
CA LYS A 483 15.08 24.58 5.38
C LYS A 483 16.06 24.93 4.24
N SER A 484 16.53 23.98 3.43
CA SER A 484 17.56 24.15 2.39
C SER A 484 16.98 24.11 0.95
N ASN A 485 17.72 23.66 -0.08
CA ASN A 485 17.25 23.58 -1.48
C ASN A 485 16.50 22.25 -1.75
N PRO A 486 15.46 22.26 -2.62
CA PRO A 486 14.70 21.05 -2.91
C PRO A 486 15.52 20.03 -3.72
N PRO A 487 15.07 18.76 -3.82
CA PRO A 487 15.70 17.74 -4.67
C PRO A 487 15.91 18.23 -6.11
N ALA A 488 16.93 17.71 -6.79
CA ALA A 488 17.18 18.06 -8.19
C ALA A 488 16.02 17.61 -9.11
N SER A 489 15.36 16.50 -8.77
CA SER A 489 14.18 15.95 -9.45
C SER A 489 13.18 15.33 -8.48
N THR A 490 11.88 15.58 -8.63
CA THR A 490 10.84 14.99 -7.76
C THR A 490 9.45 14.94 -8.39
N SER A 491 8.60 14.01 -7.96
CA SER A 491 7.20 13.85 -8.37
C SER A 491 6.17 14.03 -7.23
N ALA A 492 6.61 14.45 -6.04
CA ALA A 492 5.81 14.48 -4.82
C ALA A 492 5.05 15.80 -4.58
N SER A 493 3.88 15.76 -3.93
CA SER A 493 3.03 16.94 -3.65
C SER A 493 2.49 16.89 -2.19
N PRO A 494 2.17 18.02 -1.53
CA PRO A 494 2.29 19.42 -1.94
C PRO A 494 3.65 20.06 -1.58
N PHE A 495 4.05 21.12 -2.30
CA PHE A 495 5.27 21.91 -2.02
C PHE A 495 4.92 23.25 -1.33
N ALA A 496 4.80 23.26 -0.02
CA ALA A 496 4.61 24.49 0.76
C ALA A 496 5.91 24.87 1.52
N GLY A 497 6.25 26.17 1.57
CA GLY A 497 7.23 26.70 2.54
C GLY A 497 8.68 26.92 2.08
N TRP A 498 9.02 26.68 0.81
CA TRP A 498 10.39 26.88 0.30
C TRP A 498 10.63 28.32 -0.15
N LYS A 499 11.80 28.90 0.20
CA LYS A 499 12.15 30.30 -0.09
C LYS A 499 13.16 30.49 -1.24
N SER A 500 13.73 29.40 -1.79
CA SER A 500 14.79 29.42 -2.83
C SER A 500 14.27 29.05 -4.24
N ASN A 501 15.09 28.49 -5.15
CA ASN A 501 14.68 28.09 -6.51
C ASN A 501 14.03 26.69 -6.55
N PRO A 502 13.04 26.45 -7.43
CA PRO A 502 12.39 25.14 -7.55
C PRO A 502 13.34 24.07 -8.14
N PRO A 503 12.99 22.77 -8.05
CA PRO A 503 13.73 21.68 -8.69
C PRO A 503 13.99 21.94 -10.18
N ALA A 504 15.07 21.38 -10.73
CA ALA A 504 15.38 21.50 -12.16
C ALA A 504 14.34 20.77 -13.04
N SER A 505 13.76 19.67 -12.53
CA SER A 505 12.65 18.94 -13.16
C SER A 505 11.63 18.44 -12.13
N THR A 506 10.32 18.58 -12.43
CA THR A 506 9.24 18.12 -11.52
C THR A 506 7.91 17.88 -12.23
N SER A 507 7.14 16.90 -11.74
CA SER A 507 5.80 16.56 -12.22
C SER A 507 4.67 16.93 -11.25
N ALA A 508 4.96 17.56 -10.12
CA ALA A 508 4.02 17.75 -9.02
C ALA A 508 3.33 19.13 -9.00
N SER A 509 2.12 19.21 -8.43
CA SER A 509 1.20 20.38 -8.44
C SER A 509 0.52 20.55 -7.07
N PRO A 510 0.08 21.77 -6.65
CA PRO A 510 0.24 23.09 -7.28
C PRO A 510 1.50 23.84 -6.83
N PHE A 511 1.97 24.81 -7.63
CA PHE A 511 3.09 25.72 -7.30
C PHE A 511 2.58 27.05 -6.74
N GLU A 512 2.40 27.17 -5.44
CA GLU A 512 2.07 28.45 -4.78
C GLU A 512 3.30 29.04 -4.05
N GLY A 513 3.50 30.36 -4.13
CA GLY A 513 4.41 31.11 -3.26
C GLY A 513 5.87 31.33 -3.71
N TRP A 514 6.27 30.90 -4.90
CA TRP A 514 7.65 31.06 -5.40
C TRP A 514 7.87 32.46 -6.04
N LYS A 515 9.00 33.10 -5.72
CA LYS A 515 9.34 34.47 -6.20
C LYS A 515 10.38 34.52 -7.32
N SER A 516 10.96 33.39 -7.74
CA SER A 516 12.07 33.30 -8.72
C SER A 516 11.65 32.63 -10.05
N ASN A 517 12.57 32.03 -10.83
CA ASN A 517 12.29 31.44 -12.15
C ASN A 517 11.73 30.00 -12.07
N PRO A 518 10.84 29.60 -12.98
CA PRO A 518 10.23 28.26 -12.98
C PRO A 518 11.26 27.15 -13.29
N PRO A 519 10.94 25.87 -13.01
CA PRO A 519 11.76 24.73 -13.41
C PRO A 519 12.12 24.74 -14.90
N ALA A 520 13.27 24.17 -15.26
CA ALA A 520 13.68 24.07 -16.66
C ALA A 520 12.77 23.14 -17.48
N SER A 521 12.19 22.10 -16.85
CA SER A 521 11.24 21.16 -17.45
C SER A 521 10.17 20.71 -16.44
N THR A 522 8.90 20.58 -16.87
CA THR A 522 7.80 20.17 -15.99
C THR A 522 6.60 19.59 -16.74
N SER A 523 5.86 18.69 -16.09
CA SER A 523 4.59 18.10 -16.59
C SER A 523 3.36 18.47 -15.74
N ALA A 524 3.49 19.46 -14.85
CA ALA A 524 2.50 19.82 -13.82
C ALA A 524 1.39 20.78 -14.32
N SER A 525 0.17 20.63 -13.81
CA SER A 525 -1.05 21.15 -14.44
C SER A 525 -1.46 22.60 -14.09
N LEU A 526 -0.81 23.26 -13.11
CA LEU A 526 -1.25 24.59 -12.62
C LEU A 526 -0.07 25.52 -12.29
N PHE A 527 0.01 26.66 -13.00
CA PHE A 527 0.97 27.75 -12.76
C PHE A 527 0.22 29.06 -12.52
N ALA A 528 0.07 29.48 -11.26
CA ALA A 528 -0.46 30.80 -10.91
C ALA A 528 0.64 31.67 -10.27
N GLY A 529 0.76 32.94 -10.68
CA GLY A 529 1.53 33.96 -9.95
C GLY A 529 2.99 34.22 -10.37
N TRP A 530 3.47 33.70 -11.50
CA TRP A 530 4.86 33.89 -11.96
C TRP A 530 5.03 35.16 -12.82
N LYS A 531 6.09 35.95 -12.55
CA LYS A 531 6.38 37.22 -13.27
C LYS A 531 7.47 37.10 -14.37
N SER A 532 8.09 35.93 -14.58
CA SER A 532 9.19 35.72 -15.53
C SER A 532 8.81 34.81 -16.73
N LYS A 533 9.78 34.35 -17.55
CA LYS A 533 9.54 33.55 -18.79
C LYS A 533 9.20 32.08 -18.50
N PRO A 534 8.33 31.42 -19.30
CA PRO A 534 7.91 30.02 -19.07
C PRO A 534 9.07 29.02 -19.24
N PRO A 535 8.93 27.78 -18.70
CA PRO A 535 9.90 26.69 -18.87
C PRO A 535 10.25 26.42 -20.34
N ALA A 536 11.47 25.93 -20.59
CA ALA A 536 11.93 25.61 -21.94
C ALA A 536 11.15 24.43 -22.59
N SER A 537 10.56 23.55 -21.77
CA SER A 537 9.71 22.45 -22.21
C SER A 537 8.62 22.13 -21.17
N THR A 538 7.35 22.07 -21.58
CA THR A 538 6.21 21.71 -20.71
C THR A 538 5.14 20.93 -21.48
N SER A 539 4.44 20.03 -20.79
CA SER A 539 3.33 19.23 -21.34
C SER A 539 1.94 19.64 -20.82
N ALA A 540 1.83 20.75 -20.08
CA ALA A 540 0.62 21.13 -19.36
C ALA A 540 -0.18 22.27 -20.03
N SER A 541 -1.51 22.24 -19.86
CA SER A 541 -2.48 23.26 -20.28
C SER A 541 -3.55 23.42 -19.17
N PRO A 542 -4.07 24.64 -18.87
CA PRO A 542 -3.89 25.93 -19.55
C PRO A 542 -2.89 26.89 -18.86
N PHE A 543 -2.32 27.82 -19.64
CA PHE A 543 -1.43 28.89 -19.16
C PHE A 543 -2.22 30.16 -18.79
N GLU A 544 -2.77 30.24 -17.58
CA GLU A 544 -3.35 31.50 -17.09
C GLU A 544 -2.28 32.34 -16.37
N GLY A 545 -2.18 33.63 -16.72
CA GLY A 545 -1.42 34.63 -15.93
C GLY A 545 -0.01 35.02 -16.41
N TRP A 546 0.43 34.64 -17.62
CA TRP A 546 1.77 34.99 -18.14
C TRP A 546 1.72 36.16 -19.13
N ASN A 547 2.52 37.21 -18.90
CA ASN A 547 2.60 38.41 -19.75
C ASN A 547 3.40 38.24 -21.06
N SER A 548 3.73 37.01 -21.48
CA SER A 548 4.51 36.75 -22.70
C SER A 548 4.06 35.46 -23.43
N LYS A 549 4.19 35.46 -24.77
CA LYS A 549 3.70 34.41 -25.68
C LYS A 549 4.18 33.00 -25.28
N PRO A 550 3.32 31.97 -25.37
CA PRO A 550 3.69 30.59 -25.06
C PRO A 550 4.68 30.00 -26.10
N PRO A 551 5.60 29.09 -25.71
CA PRO A 551 6.49 28.39 -26.63
C PRO A 551 5.71 27.37 -27.50
N PRO A 552 6.19 27.07 -28.72
CA PRO A 552 5.49 26.17 -29.64
C PRO A 552 5.41 24.73 -29.11
N HIS A 553 4.20 24.18 -29.10
CA HIS A 553 3.90 22.79 -28.76
C HIS A 553 4.60 21.85 -29.77
N LYS A 554 5.50 20.98 -29.31
CA LYS A 554 5.97 19.83 -30.11
C LYS A 554 5.13 18.61 -29.72
N PRO A 555 4.31 18.05 -30.64
CA PRO A 555 3.67 16.76 -30.40
C PRO A 555 4.71 15.64 -30.55
N THR A 556 4.79 14.76 -29.56
CA THR A 556 5.42 13.44 -29.65
C THR A 556 4.34 12.38 -29.71
#